data_AF-A0A8T0KG41-F1
#
_entry.id   AF-A0A8T0KG41-F1
#
_cell.length_a   1.000
_cell.length_b   1.000
_cell.length_c   1.000
_cell.angle_alpha   90.00
_cell.angle_beta   90.00
_cell.angle_gamma   90.00
#
_symmetry.space_group_name_H-M   'P 1'
#
loop_
_entity.id
_entity.type
_entity.pdbx_description
1 polymer ?
#
loop_
_entity_poly.entity_id
_entity_poly.type
_entity_poly.pdbx_seq_one_letter_code
_entity_poly.pdbx_strand_id
1 'polypeptide(L)'
;MAFWTFQVTSRTLQDVSMHERYEEWMTRHGKVYKDPQEKEKRSKIFEENVNYIEAFNNAGNKPYKLGVNQFADLTNEEFIATRNRFKEWGEEGYIRMQRGVTSQEGLCGIAMQASYPTA
;
A
#
# COMPACT_ATOMS: atom_id res chain seq x y z
N MET A 1 38.35 22.87 -36.08
CA MET A 1 36.99 22.76 -35.53
C MET A 1 36.98 21.53 -34.64
N ALA A 2 36.84 21.68 -33.33
CA ALA A 2 36.79 20.57 -32.39
C ALA A 2 35.32 20.17 -32.19
N PHE A 3 34.95 18.95 -32.58
CA PHE A 3 33.63 18.40 -32.33
C PHE A 3 33.60 17.84 -30.91
N TRP A 4 32.94 18.54 -30.00
CA TRP A 4 32.57 18.02 -28.69
C TRP A 4 31.35 17.12 -28.87
N THR A 5 31.53 15.81 -28.75
CA THR A 5 30.41 14.88 -28.63
C THR A 5 30.05 14.76 -27.15
N PHE A 6 28.91 15.33 -26.76
CA PHE A 6 28.30 15.00 -25.48
C PHE A 6 27.80 13.56 -25.57
N GLN A 7 28.51 12.62 -24.93
CA GLN A 7 27.97 11.28 -24.73
C GLN A 7 26.89 11.37 -23.66
N VAL A 8 25.63 11.22 -24.08
CA VAL A 8 24.50 10.98 -23.18
C VAL A 8 24.53 9.50 -22.82
N THR A 9 24.99 9.17 -21.62
CA THR A 9 24.87 7.81 -21.09
C THR A 9 23.45 7.63 -20.56
N SER A 10 22.65 6.85 -21.30
CA SER A 10 21.35 6.39 -20.79
C SER A 10 21.64 5.47 -19.60
N ARG A 11 21.31 5.89 -18.38
CA ARG A 11 21.37 5.01 -17.21
C ARG A 11 20.46 3.81 -17.46
N THR A 12 21.00 2.60 -17.36
CA THR A 12 20.22 1.37 -17.33
C THR A 12 19.36 1.37 -16.07
N LEU A 13 18.05 1.06 -16.20
CA LEU A 13 17.03 1.06 -15.14
C LEU A 13 17.34 0.18 -13.91
N GLN A 14 18.44 -0.58 -13.94
CA GLN A 14 18.82 -1.58 -12.94
C GLN A 14 19.85 -1.11 -11.91
N ASP A 15 20.32 0.13 -11.96
CA ASP A 15 21.30 0.66 -10.99
C ASP A 15 20.88 1.99 -10.35
N VAL A 16 19.58 2.18 -10.12
CA VAL A 16 19.14 3.22 -9.18
C VAL A 16 19.28 2.63 -7.79
N SER A 17 20.16 3.20 -6.97
CA SER A 17 20.40 2.72 -5.61
C SER A 17 19.08 2.67 -4.83
N MET A 18 18.85 1.62 -4.02
CA MET A 18 17.65 1.53 -3.17
C MET A 18 17.48 2.78 -2.30
N HIS A 19 18.59 3.41 -1.93
CA HIS A 19 18.59 4.69 -1.25
C HIS A 19 17.97 5.81 -2.10
N GLU A 20 18.39 5.98 -3.36
CA GLU A 20 17.83 6.98 -4.28
C GLU A 20 16.33 6.72 -4.51
N ARG A 21 15.93 5.46 -4.72
CA ARG A 21 14.51 5.08 -4.88
C ARG A 21 13.70 5.46 -3.65
N TYR A 22 14.25 5.26 -2.46
CA TYR A 22 13.59 5.62 -1.21
C TYR A 22 13.47 7.14 -1.04
N GLU A 23 14.54 7.91 -1.30
CA GLU A 23 14.52 9.37 -1.21
C GLU A 23 13.53 10.01 -2.22
N GLU A 24 13.48 9.50 -3.45
CA GLU A 24 12.50 9.92 -4.45
C GLU A 24 11.06 9.59 -4.03
N TRP A 25 10.86 8.37 -3.51
CA TRP A 25 9.56 7.94 -3.02
C TRP A 25 9.08 8.76 -1.83
N MET A 26 9.96 9.07 -0.88
CA MET A 26 9.65 9.95 0.24
C MET A 26 9.24 11.34 -0.25
N THR A 27 9.99 11.90 -1.21
CA THR A 27 9.68 13.19 -1.82
C THR A 27 8.30 13.16 -2.50
N ARG A 28 8.02 12.11 -3.28
CA ARG A 28 6.75 11.94 -4.01
C ARG A 28 5.55 11.82 -3.08
N HIS A 29 5.71 11.20 -1.91
CA HIS A 29 4.62 10.95 -0.96
C HIS A 29 4.66 11.85 0.28
N GLY A 30 5.51 12.88 0.29
CA GLY A 30 5.62 13.85 1.38
C GLY A 30 5.99 13.22 2.73
N LYS A 31 6.86 12.21 2.72
CA LYS A 31 7.25 11.49 3.94
C LYS A 31 8.28 12.28 4.74
N VAL A 32 7.98 12.48 6.02
CA VAL A 32 8.87 13.10 7.00
C VAL A 32 8.82 12.25 8.26
N TYR A 33 10.00 11.86 8.76
CA TYR A 33 10.13 11.01 9.95
C TYR A 33 10.63 11.80 11.14
N LYS A 34 10.29 11.32 12.34
CA LYS A 34 10.59 11.97 13.61
C LYS A 34 12.09 12.11 13.87
N ASP A 35 12.85 11.05 13.58
CA ASP A 35 14.27 10.95 13.87
C ASP A 35 14.97 9.99 12.88
N PRO A 36 16.32 9.99 12.84
CA PRO A 36 17.07 9.13 11.92
C PRO A 36 16.85 7.63 12.14
N GLN A 37 16.57 7.20 13.37
CA GLN A 37 16.36 5.78 13.69
C GLN A 37 15.04 5.29 13.09
N GLU A 38 13.98 6.09 13.20
CA GLU A 38 12.70 5.82 12.53
C GLU A 38 12.87 5.86 11.02
N LYS A 39 13.61 6.84 10.46
CA LYS A 39 13.88 6.88 9.01
C LYS A 39 14.61 5.63 8.53
N GLU A 40 15.59 5.13 9.28
CA GLU A 40 16.32 3.91 8.95
C GLU A 40 15.41 2.67 9.02
N LYS A 41 14.60 2.53 10.08
CA LYS A 41 13.61 1.46 10.20
C LYS A 41 12.67 1.45 9.00
N ARG A 42 12.13 2.61 8.63
CA ARG A 42 11.20 2.80 7.51
C ARG A 42 11.85 2.50 6.17
N SER A 43 13.14 2.83 6.01
CA SER A 43 13.93 2.49 4.83
C SER A 43 14.07 0.97 4.63
N LYS A 44 14.28 0.22 5.72
CA LYS A 44 14.38 -1.26 5.66
C LYS A 44 13.05 -1.89 5.25
N ILE A 45 11.94 -1.44 5.84
CA ILE A 45 10.59 -1.90 5.48
C ILE A 45 10.28 -1.57 4.01
N PHE A 46 10.65 -0.39 3.56
CA PHE A 46 10.50 0.01 2.17
C PHE A 46 11.27 -0.91 1.21
N GLU A 47 12.53 -1.21 1.52
CA GLU A 47 13.35 -2.14 0.74
C GLU A 47 12.74 -3.54 0.66
N GLU A 48 12.32 -4.10 1.80
CA GLU A 48 11.66 -5.41 1.87
C GLU A 48 10.38 -5.45 1.01
N ASN A 49 9.55 -4.41 1.09
CA ASN A 49 8.31 -4.31 0.33
C ASN A 49 8.57 -4.15 -1.18
N VAL A 50 9.58 -3.37 -1.57
CA VAL A 50 9.96 -3.22 -2.98
C VAL A 50 10.46 -4.55 -3.55
N ASN A 51 11.33 -5.25 -2.81
CA ASN A 51 11.85 -6.55 -3.22
C ASN A 51 10.71 -7.58 -3.36
N TYR A 52 9.74 -7.56 -2.44
CA TYR A 52 8.55 -8.40 -2.55
C TYR A 52 7.73 -8.09 -3.81
N ILE A 53 7.50 -6.81 -4.10
CA ILE A 53 6.76 -6.36 -5.29
C ILE A 53 7.45 -6.83 -6.58
N GLU A 54 8.77 -6.68 -6.65
CA GLU A 54 9.56 -7.11 -7.80
C GLU A 54 9.54 -8.62 -7.97
N ALA A 55 9.77 -9.38 -6.90
CA ALA A 55 9.71 -10.84 -6.94
C ALA A 55 8.31 -11.35 -7.34
N PHE A 56 7.26 -10.75 -6.81
CA PHE A 56 5.87 -11.07 -7.15
C PHE A 56 5.57 -10.81 -8.63
N ASN A 57 5.97 -9.64 -9.13
CA ASN A 57 5.74 -9.26 -10.52
C ASN A 57 6.57 -10.10 -11.50
N ASN A 58 7.78 -10.50 -11.12
CA ASN A 58 8.66 -11.36 -11.90
C ASN A 58 8.16 -12.81 -11.96
N ALA A 59 7.53 -13.30 -10.90
CA ALA A 59 6.92 -14.64 -10.89
C ALA A 59 5.80 -14.77 -11.95
N GLY A 60 5.12 -13.67 -12.29
CA GLY A 60 4.18 -13.59 -13.42
C GLY A 60 2.97 -14.53 -13.32
N ASN A 61 2.70 -15.09 -12.14
CA ASN A 61 1.69 -16.14 -11.92
C ASN A 61 0.33 -15.59 -11.48
N LYS A 62 0.16 -14.27 -11.47
CA LYS A 62 -1.07 -13.59 -11.04
C LYS A 62 -1.59 -12.66 -12.14
N PRO A 63 -2.92 -12.51 -12.27
CA PRO A 63 -3.53 -11.63 -13.28
C PRO A 63 -3.42 -10.14 -12.94
N TYR A 64 -2.60 -9.77 -11.95
CA TYR A 64 -2.38 -8.40 -11.50
C TYR A 64 -0.92 -8.19 -11.11
N LYS A 65 -0.51 -6.92 -11.07
CA LYS A 65 0.81 -6.49 -10.63
C LYS A 65 0.71 -5.68 -9.36
N LEU A 66 1.74 -5.76 -8.54
CA LEU A 66 1.92 -4.88 -7.39
C LEU A 66 2.74 -3.66 -7.80
N GLY A 67 2.54 -2.56 -7.07
CA GLY A 67 3.25 -1.31 -7.30
C GLY A 67 3.54 -0.60 -5.99
N VAL A 68 4.68 0.07 -5.94
CA VAL A 68 5.09 0.90 -4.80
C VAL A 68 4.08 2.04 -4.64
N ASN A 69 3.61 2.26 -3.42
CA ASN A 69 2.62 3.29 -3.10
C ASN A 69 2.97 3.99 -1.77
N GLN A 70 2.11 4.91 -1.31
CA GLN A 70 2.33 5.70 -0.08
C GLN A 70 2.43 4.89 1.23
N PHE A 71 2.15 3.59 1.19
CA PHE A 71 2.20 2.66 2.33
C PHE A 71 3.39 1.71 2.28
N ALA A 72 4.29 1.88 1.31
CA ALA A 72 5.43 0.99 1.12
C ALA A 72 6.43 0.97 2.30
N ASP A 73 6.34 1.90 3.25
CA ASP A 73 7.15 1.95 4.48
C ASP A 73 6.45 1.36 5.73
N LEU A 74 5.32 0.67 5.54
CA LEU A 74 4.56 0.04 6.63
C LEU A 74 4.67 -1.48 6.58
N THR A 75 4.69 -2.11 7.76
CA THR A 75 4.43 -3.55 7.84
C THR A 75 2.95 -3.85 7.64
N ASN A 76 2.61 -5.12 7.38
CA ASN A 76 1.21 -5.54 7.27
C ASN A 76 0.43 -5.24 8.56
N GLU A 77 1.05 -5.46 9.73
CA GLU A 77 0.44 -5.21 11.03
C GLU A 77 0.16 -3.72 11.24
N GLU A 78 1.11 -2.85 10.91
CA GLU A 78 0.94 -1.39 10.99
C GLU A 78 -0.14 -0.90 10.01
N PHE A 79 -0.15 -1.44 8.79
CA PHE A 79 -1.17 -1.12 7.80
C PHE A 79 -2.56 -1.52 8.28
N ILE A 80 -2.72 -2.74 8.80
CA ILE A 80 -3.98 -3.23 9.37
C ILE A 80 -4.42 -2.37 10.55
N ALA A 81 -3.52 -2.10 11.51
CA ALA A 81 -3.85 -1.33 12.71
C ALA A 81 -4.33 0.09 12.39
N THR A 82 -3.78 0.72 11.35
CA THR A 82 -4.10 2.11 11.00
C THR A 82 -5.24 2.26 10.00
N ARG A 83 -5.44 1.28 9.12
CA ARG A 83 -6.40 1.37 8.00
C ARG A 83 -7.60 0.44 8.12
N ASN A 84 -7.51 -0.62 8.93
CA ASN A 84 -8.59 -1.57 9.13
C ASN A 84 -9.21 -1.40 10.53
N ARG A 85 -9.94 -0.28 10.72
CA ARG A 85 -10.66 0.05 11.97
C ARG A 85 -11.98 -0.69 12.17
N PHE A 86 -12.25 -1.75 11.42
CA PHE A 86 -13.48 -2.54 11.57
C PHE A 86 -13.52 -3.41 12.84
N LYS A 87 -12.43 -3.47 13.62
CA LYS A 87 -12.37 -4.30 14.84
C LYS A 87 -13.20 -3.74 16.01
N GLU A 88 -13.42 -2.42 16.06
CA GLU A 88 -14.15 -1.75 17.16
C GLU A 88 -15.61 -1.44 16.81
N TRP A 89 -16.07 -1.77 15.60
CA TRP A 89 -17.43 -1.44 15.20
C TRP A 89 -18.42 -2.52 15.64
N GLY A 90 -19.53 -2.10 16.24
CA GLY A 90 -20.57 -3.00 16.73
C GLY A 90 -20.15 -3.80 17.98
N GLU A 91 -20.54 -5.06 18.06
CA GLU A 91 -20.24 -5.99 19.13
C GLU A 91 -19.03 -6.84 18.71
N GLU A 92 -17.80 -6.39 18.96
CA GLU A 92 -16.58 -7.11 18.53
C GLU A 92 -16.52 -7.40 17.01
N GLY A 93 -16.97 -6.45 16.18
CA GLY A 93 -17.05 -6.60 14.73
C GLY A 93 -18.39 -7.11 14.21
N TYR A 94 -19.36 -7.43 15.08
CA TYR A 94 -20.72 -7.81 14.69
C TYR A 94 -21.68 -6.61 14.71
N ILE A 95 -22.46 -6.43 13.65
CA ILE A 95 -23.46 -5.36 13.56
C ILE A 95 -24.83 -5.93 13.90
N ARG A 96 -25.57 -5.29 14.82
CA ARG A 96 -26.99 -5.60 15.03
C ARG A 96 -27.82 -4.87 14.00
N MET A 97 -28.57 -5.62 13.21
CA MET A 97 -29.59 -5.07 12.31
C MET A 97 -30.99 -5.43 12.81
N GLN A 98 -31.89 -4.45 12.79
CA GLN A 98 -33.30 -4.66 13.14
C GLN A 98 -33.95 -5.58 12.10
N ARG A 99 -34.53 -6.70 12.55
CA ARG A 99 -35.30 -7.63 11.70
C ARG A 99 -36.78 -7.25 11.72
N GLY A 100 -37.46 -7.44 10.58
CA GLY A 100 -38.92 -7.26 10.49
C GLY A 100 -39.40 -5.81 10.46
N VAL A 101 -38.61 -4.89 9.88
CA VAL A 101 -39.05 -3.50 9.68
C VAL A 101 -40.12 -3.46 8.58
N THR A 102 -41.26 -2.83 8.86
CA THR A 102 -42.41 -2.75 7.95
C THR A 102 -42.31 -1.62 6.92
N SER A 103 -41.44 -0.63 7.17
CA SER A 103 -41.15 0.45 6.23
C SER A 103 -40.32 -0.06 5.05
N GLN A 104 -40.73 0.28 3.82
CA GLN A 104 -39.98 -0.03 2.60
C GLN A 104 -38.93 1.05 2.27
N GLU A 105 -39.03 2.23 2.88
CA GLU A 105 -38.12 3.36 2.67
C GLU A 105 -37.18 3.53 3.87
N GLY A 106 -35.94 3.97 3.61
CA GLY A 106 -34.92 4.21 4.65
C GLY A 106 -34.19 2.96 5.16
N LEU A 107 -34.45 1.78 4.57
CA LEU A 107 -33.74 0.55 4.90
C LEU A 107 -32.33 0.53 4.28
N CYS A 108 -31.36 0.10 5.08
CA CYS A 108 -30.00 -0.14 4.59
C CYS A 108 -30.01 -1.31 3.58
N GLY A 109 -29.26 -1.20 2.48
CA GLY A 109 -29.16 -2.26 1.47
C GLY A 109 -28.71 -3.61 2.03
N ILE A 110 -27.94 -3.62 3.12
CA ILE A 110 -27.55 -4.85 3.83
C ILE A 110 -28.77 -5.58 4.41
N ALA A 111 -29.80 -4.84 4.86
CA ALA A 111 -31.05 -5.42 5.37
C ALA A 111 -31.95 -5.94 4.24
N MET A 112 -31.76 -5.45 3.02
CA MET A 112 -32.52 -5.87 1.84
C MET A 112 -31.91 -7.12 1.18
N GLN A 113 -30.58 -7.19 1.12
CA GLN A 113 -29.86 -8.33 0.53
C GLN A 113 -28.50 -8.50 1.20
N ALA A 114 -28.47 -9.23 2.32
CA ALA A 114 -27.23 -9.53 3.01
C ALA A 114 -26.37 -10.51 2.18
N SER A 115 -25.17 -10.08 1.78
CA SER A 115 -24.13 -10.94 1.23
C SER A 115 -22.92 -10.92 2.16
N TYR A 116 -22.42 -12.09 2.56
CA TYR A 116 -21.18 -12.22 3.31
C TYR A 116 -20.15 -13.01 2.49
N PRO A 117 -18.85 -12.71 2.62
CA PRO A 117 -17.82 -13.48 1.94
C PRO A 117 -17.85 -14.93 2.45
N THR A 118 -17.99 -15.89 1.54
CA THR A 118 -17.73 -17.31 1.81
C THR A 118 -16.27 -17.58 1.46
N ALA A 119 -15.48 -17.97 2.46
CA ALA A 119 -14.10 -18.44 2.26
C ALA A 119 -14.08 -19.76 1.48
#